data_AF-A0A0F3RKN0-F1
#
_entry.id   AF-A0A0F3RKN0-F1
#
_cell.length_a   1.000
_cell.length_b   1.000
_cell.length_c   1.000
_cell.angle_alpha   90.00
_cell.angle_beta   90.00
_cell.angle_gamma   90.00
#
_symmetry.space_group_name_H-M   'P 1'
#
loop_
_entity.id
_entity.type
_entity.pdbx_description
1 polymer ?
#
loop_
_entity_poly.entity_id
_entity_poly.type
_entity_poly.pdbx_seq_one_letter_code
_entity_poly.pdbx_strand_id
1 'polypeptide(L)'
;MNIRVLRFMIGLIALVKFSDIYAVEYELEANNLLKLEISDSGPTRINLKDEKINDILMHTQNVTEVILHKSGYLFIAPRQE
;
A
#
# COMPACT_ATOMS: atom_id res chain seq x y z
N MET A 1 -30.42 17.18 -20.81
CA MET A 1 -29.25 16.27 -20.86
C MET A 1 -29.76 14.84 -21.01
N ASN A 2 -29.29 14.07 -22.01
CA ASN A 2 -29.82 12.74 -22.34
C ASN A 2 -29.43 11.70 -21.27
N ILE A 3 -30.34 10.79 -20.89
CA ILE A 3 -30.13 9.77 -19.85
C ILE A 3 -28.90 8.89 -20.13
N ARG A 4 -28.57 8.68 -21.40
CA ARG A 4 -27.37 7.94 -21.83
C ARG A 4 -26.07 8.66 -21.43
N VAL A 5 -26.05 9.98 -21.56
CA VAL A 5 -24.90 10.82 -21.19
C VAL A 5 -24.76 10.88 -19.67
N LEU A 6 -25.86 11.00 -18.94
CA LEU A 6 -25.84 10.99 -17.48
C LEU A 6 -25.28 9.68 -16.90
N ARG A 7 -25.71 8.53 -17.42
CA ARG A 7 -25.19 7.22 -17.00
C ARG A 7 -23.69 7.06 -17.29
N PHE A 8 -23.23 7.56 -18.43
CA PHE A 8 -21.81 7.53 -18.78
C PHE A 8 -20.97 8.38 -17.82
N MET A 9 -21.43 9.59 -17.49
CA MET A 9 -20.74 10.47 -16.55
C MET A 9 -20.67 9.88 -15.13
N ILE A 10 -21.74 9.22 -14.66
CA ILE A 10 -21.74 8.53 -13.36
C ILE A 10 -20.72 7.38 -13.35
N GLY A 11 -20.67 6.58 -14.42
CA GLY A 11 -19.68 5.50 -14.55
C GLY A 11 -18.25 6.02 -14.59
N LEU A 12 -18.01 7.13 -15.28
CA LEU A 12 -16.69 7.77 -15.37
C LEU A 12 -16.24 8.33 -14.00
N ILE A 13 -17.14 8.99 -13.27
CA ILE A 13 -16.86 9.52 -11.93
C ILE A 13 -16.57 8.39 -10.95
N ALA A 14 -17.32 7.29 -11.02
CA ALA A 14 -17.05 6.10 -10.21
C ALA A 14 -15.66 5.54 -10.51
N LEU A 15 -15.27 5.41 -11.79
CA LEU A 15 -13.97 4.88 -12.19
C LEU A 15 -12.79 5.72 -11.65
N VAL A 16 -12.90 7.05 -11.68
CA VAL A 16 -11.86 7.98 -11.22
C VAL A 16 -11.71 7.96 -9.68
N LYS A 17 -12.77 7.64 -8.94
CA LYS A 17 -12.79 7.60 -7.47
C LYS A 17 -12.08 6.40 -6.85
N PHE A 18 -11.75 5.34 -7.62
CA PHE A 18 -11.15 4.11 -7.09
C PHE A 18 -9.63 4.04 -7.23
N SER A 19 -8.97 5.08 -7.74
CA SER A 19 -7.54 5.05 -8.08
C SER A 19 -6.66 5.95 -7.20
N ASP A 20 -6.97 6.08 -5.91
CA ASP A 20 -6.09 6.76 -4.96
C ASP A 20 -4.93 5.83 -4.55
N ILE A 21 -3.98 5.63 -5.47
CA ILE A 21 -2.70 4.96 -5.18
C ILE A 21 -1.73 6.02 -4.70
N TYR A 22 -1.37 5.97 -3.41
CA TYR A 22 -0.39 6.86 -2.81
C TYR A 22 0.97 6.18 -2.66
N ALA A 23 2.05 6.90 -2.97
CA ALA A 23 3.41 6.43 -2.84
C ALA A 23 4.28 7.51 -2.17
N VAL A 24 5.09 7.09 -1.20
CA VAL A 24 6.05 7.94 -0.49
C VAL A 24 7.41 7.28 -0.58
N GLU A 25 8.43 8.07 -0.88
CA GLU A 25 9.83 7.64 -0.84
C GLU A 25 10.46 8.15 0.45
N TYR A 26 11.22 7.29 1.12
CA TYR A 26 11.94 7.61 2.33
C TYR A 26 13.43 7.40 2.08
N GLU A 27 14.24 8.35 2.52
CA GLU A 27 15.68 8.19 2.59
C GLU A 27 16.02 7.46 3.90
N LEU A 28 16.75 6.35 3.79
CA LEU A 28 17.20 5.58 4.94
C LEU A 28 18.66 5.92 5.24
N GLU A 29 18.88 6.59 6.36
CA GLU A 29 20.21 6.81 6.91
C GLU A 29 20.63 5.62 7.79
N ALA A 30 21.92 5.26 7.73
CA ALA A 30 22.45 4.14 8.49
C ALA A 30 22.22 4.31 10.01
N ASN A 31 21.75 3.24 10.65
CA ASN A 31 21.45 3.18 12.09
C ASN A 31 20.32 4.10 12.57
N ASN A 32 19.53 4.68 11.67
CA ASN A 32 18.37 5.48 12.02
C ASN A 32 17.07 4.67 11.94
N LEU A 33 16.14 4.99 12.84
CA LEU A 33 14.81 4.41 12.86
C LEU A 33 13.94 5.08 11.79
N LEU A 34 13.43 4.29 10.85
CA LEU A 34 12.45 4.76 9.88
C LEU A 34 11.04 4.45 10.37
N LYS A 35 10.24 5.50 10.60
CA LYS A 35 8.82 5.36 10.94
C LYS A 35 8.01 5.29 9.64
N LEU A 36 7.39 4.14 9.41
CA LEU A 36 6.46 3.93 8.30
C LEU A 36 5.03 3.88 8.83
N GLU A 37 4.13 4.64 8.20
CA GLU A 37 2.70 4.55 8.46
C GLU A 37 2.08 3.51 7.51
N ILE A 38 1.28 2.60 8.08
CA ILE A 38 0.60 1.53 7.35
C ILE A 38 -0.85 1.95 7.15
N SER A 39 -1.36 1.78 5.94
CA SER A 39 -2.76 2.06 5.60
C SER A 39 -3.72 1.22 6.45
N ASP A 40 -4.80 1.84 6.88
CA ASP A 40 -5.94 1.22 7.58
C ASP A 40 -6.93 0.54 6.63
N SER A 41 -6.90 0.91 5.36
CA SER A 41 -7.92 0.60 4.36
C SER A 41 -7.45 -0.36 3.27
N GLY A 42 -6.15 -0.69 3.25
CA GLY A 42 -5.60 -1.66 2.31
C GLY A 42 -4.17 -2.08 2.60
N PRO A 43 -3.63 -3.04 1.83
CA PRO A 43 -2.26 -3.51 2.02
C PRO A 43 -1.25 -2.39 1.77
N THR A 44 -0.28 -2.25 2.67
CA THR A 44 0.87 -1.35 2.46
C THR A 44 2.01 -2.13 1.83
N ARG A 45 2.54 -1.65 0.70
CA ARG A 45 3.68 -2.23 -0.01
C ARG A 45 4.96 -1.46 0.33
N ILE A 46 5.94 -2.16 0.89
CA ILE A 46 7.27 -1.61 1.19
C ILE A 46 8.28 -2.16 0.18
N ASN A 47 9.11 -1.29 -0.35
CA ASN A 47 10.22 -1.60 -1.24
C ASN A 47 11.52 -1.01 -0.70
N LEU A 48 12.60 -1.78 -0.73
CA LEU A 48 13.95 -1.29 -0.50
C LEU A 48 14.65 -1.27 -1.86
N LYS A 49 14.94 -0.05 -2.35
CA LYS A 49 15.48 0.13 -3.70
C LYS A 49 16.90 -0.44 -3.77
N ASP A 50 17.14 -1.27 -4.79
CA ASP A 50 18.44 -1.89 -5.10
C ASP A 50 19.04 -2.78 -3.99
N GLU A 51 18.32 -2.99 -2.90
CA GLU A 51 18.73 -3.88 -1.81
C GLU A 51 17.90 -5.15 -1.77
N LYS A 52 18.60 -6.28 -1.63
CA LYS A 52 17.93 -7.57 -1.42
C LYS A 52 17.55 -7.70 0.04
N ILE A 53 16.27 -7.92 0.29
CA ILE A 53 15.78 -8.33 1.60
C ILE A 53 16.30 -9.76 1.88
N ASN A 54 17.24 -9.89 2.81
CA ASN A 54 17.82 -11.20 3.19
C ASN A 54 17.05 -11.87 4.31
N ASP A 55 16.57 -11.09 5.29
CA ASP A 55 15.77 -11.56 6.40
C ASP A 55 14.88 -10.41 6.91
N ILE A 56 13.75 -10.75 7.54
CA ILE A 56 12.83 -9.79 8.15
C ILE A 56 12.40 -10.32 9.51
N LEU A 57 12.75 -9.59 10.56
CA LEU A 57 12.23 -9.82 11.91
C LEU A 57 11.10 -8.83 12.20
N MET A 58 9.92 -9.32 12.56
CA MET A 58 8.79 -8.49 12.95
C MET A 58 8.24 -8.89 14.31
N HIS A 59 7.90 -7.89 15.11
CA HIS A 59 7.12 -8.06 16.32
C HIS A 59 5.73 -7.46 16.13
N THR A 60 4.79 -8.29 15.67
CA THR A 60 3.45 -7.87 15.30
C THR A 60 2.51 -7.94 16.50
N GLN A 61 1.91 -6.81 16.89
CA GLN A 61 0.83 -6.81 17.89
C GLN A 61 -0.57 -6.68 17.24
N ASN A 62 -0.70 -5.93 16.13
CA ASN A 62 -2.01 -5.55 15.54
C ASN A 62 -2.07 -5.65 14.00
N VAL A 63 -1.35 -6.57 13.36
CA VAL A 63 -1.46 -6.83 11.90
C VAL A 63 -1.94 -8.25 11.66
N THR A 64 -2.73 -8.46 10.60
CA THR A 64 -3.33 -9.78 10.31
C THR A 64 -2.44 -10.64 9.45
N GLU A 65 -1.74 -10.03 8.48
CA GLU A 65 -0.91 -10.77 7.54
C GLU A 65 0.30 -9.95 7.09
N VAL A 66 1.43 -10.64 6.96
CA VAL A 66 2.66 -10.12 6.38
C VAL A 66 3.09 -11.09 5.28
N ILE A 67 3.23 -10.61 4.05
CA ILE A 67 3.56 -11.42 2.88
C ILE A 67 4.84 -10.89 2.23
N LEU A 68 5.85 -11.75 2.08
CA LEU A 68 6.98 -11.49 1.18
C LEU A 68 6.64 -12.03 -0.22
N HIS A 69 6.40 -11.13 -1.16
CA HIS A 69 6.05 -11.50 -2.52
C HIS A 69 7.30 -11.86 -3.35
N LYS A 70 7.15 -12.76 -4.34
CA LYS A 70 8.23 -13.22 -5.22
C LYS A 70 8.99 -12.12 -5.97
N SER A 71 8.41 -10.93 -6.07
CA SER A 71 9.06 -9.76 -6.69
C SER A 71 9.98 -9.00 -5.72
N GLY A 72 10.16 -9.48 -4.49
CA GLY A 72 11.00 -8.81 -3.47
C GLY A 72 10.28 -7.74 -2.66
N TYR A 73 8.96 -7.61 -2.76
CA TYR A 73 8.18 -6.65 -1.97
C TYR A 73 7.62 -7.28 -0.71
N LEU A 74 7.56 -6.46 0.34
CA LEU A 74 6.89 -6.78 1.58
C LEU A 74 5.50 -6.13 1.61
N PHE A 75 4.47 -6.93 1.84
CA PHE A 75 3.10 -6.47 2.01
C PHE A 75 2.68 -6.65 3.46
N ILE A 76 2.11 -5.61 4.05
CA ILE A 76 1.56 -5.63 5.40
C ILE A 76 0.08 -5.28 5.30
N ALA A 77 -0.78 -6.22 5.68
CA ALA A 77 -2.23 -6.04 5.67
C ALA A 77 -2.73 -5.60 7.06
N PRO A 78 -3.54 -4.53 7.15
CA PRO A 78 -4.18 -4.14 8.39
C PRO A 78 -5.15 -5.23 8.84
N ARG A 79 -5.42 -5.27 10.15
CA ARG A 79 -6.46 -6.14 10.69
C ARG A 79 -7.83 -5.57 10.37
N GLN A 80 -8.65 -6.34 9.66
CA GLN A 80 -10.08 -6.02 9.56
C GLN A 80 -10.70 -6.25 10.94
N GLU A 81 -11.33 -5.21 11.48
CA GLU A 81 -12.18 -5.30 12.68
C GLU A 81 -13.47 -6.08 12.39
#